data_AF-A0A848N4H4-F1
#
_entry.id   AF-A0A848N4H4-F1
#
_cell.length_a   1.000
_cell.length_b   1.000
_cell.length_c   1.000
_cell.angle_alpha   90.00
_cell.angle_beta   90.00
_cell.angle_gamma   90.00
#
_symmetry.space_group_name_H-M   'P 1'
#
loop_
_entity.id
_entity.type
_entity.pdbx_description
1 polymer ?
#
loop_
_entity_poly.entity_id
_entity_poly.type
_entity_poly.pdbx_seq_one_letter_code
_entity_poly.pdbx_strand_id
1 'polypeptide(L)' 'MISLENKVLKALKTNKLNPEILGERNWYNYFICVTELVWSRNNHDGYKIDVFTDNSKIEHLASVKI' A
#
# COMPACT_ATOMS: atom_id res chain seq x y z
N MET A 1 14.66 1.13 -14.49
CA MET A 1 13.69 1.90 -13.68
C MET A 1 13.05 0.93 -12.69
N ILE A 2 13.15 1.15 -11.39
CA ILE A 2 12.46 0.29 -10.41
C ILE A 2 11.00 0.74 -10.34
N SER A 3 10.06 -0.14 -10.68
CA SER A 3 8.62 0.15 -10.56
C SER A 3 8.24 0.49 -9.13
N LEU A 4 7.22 1.33 -8.94
CA LEU A 4 6.76 1.74 -7.61
C LEU A 4 6.33 0.53 -6.78
N GLU A 5 5.70 -0.46 -7.40
CA GLU A 5 5.37 -1.75 -6.80
C GLU A 5 6.60 -2.45 -6.22
N ASN A 6 7.71 -2.52 -6.96
CA ASN A 6 8.95 -3.12 -6.48
C ASN A 6 9.55 -2.33 -5.30
N LYS A 7 9.38 -1.00 -5.27
CA LYS A 7 9.79 -0.18 -4.10
C LYS A 7 8.94 -0.53 -2.88
N VAL A 8 7.62 -0.65 -3.04
CA VAL A 8 6.69 -1.02 -1.96
C VAL A 8 7.02 -2.43 -1.45
N LEU A 9 7.18 -3.42 -2.34
CA LEU A 9 7.55 -4.79 -1.97
C LEU A 9 8.90 -4.85 -1.24
N LYS A 10 9.89 -4.07 -1.68
CA LYS A 10 11.19 -3.97 -0.98
C LYS A 10 11.02 -3.33 0.40
N ALA A 11 10.15 -2.33 0.54
CA ALA A 11 9.89 -1.67 1.82
C ALA A 11 9.17 -2.60 2.81
N LEU A 12 8.21 -3.41 2.33
CA LEU A 12 7.58 -4.47 3.10
C LEU A 12 8.63 -5.49 3.57
N LYS A 13 9.47 -6.01 2.67
CA LYS A 13 10.54 -6.97 3.00
C LYS A 13 11.59 -6.43 3.99
N THR A 14 11.79 -5.12 4.01
CA THR A 14 12.77 -4.45 4.90
C THR A 14 12.13 -3.85 6.14
N ASN A 15 10.85 -4.14 6.42
CA ASN A 15 10.06 -3.57 7.52
C ASN A 15 10.01 -2.03 7.55
N LYS A 16 10.34 -1.37 6.43
CA LYS A 16 10.19 0.08 6.26
C LYS A 16 8.75 0.50 5.99
N LEU A 17 7.90 -0.47 5.69
CA LEU A 17 6.47 -0.31 5.55
C LEU A 17 5.81 -1.48 6.28
N ASN A 18 5.07 -1.21 7.34
CA ASN A 18 4.29 -2.23 8.05
C ASN A 18 2.84 -2.23 7.52
N PRO A 19 2.37 -3.30 6.86
CA PRO A 19 0.99 -3.39 6.38
C PRO A 19 -0.05 -3.61 7.49
N GLU A 20 0.36 -4.01 8.69
CA GLU A 20 -0.53 -4.17 9.85
C GLU A 20 -1.01 -2.83 10.40
N ILE A 21 -0.25 -1.74 10.15
CA ILE A 21 -0.71 -0.40 10.48
C ILE A 21 -1.72 -0.01 9.40
N LEU A 22 -3.00 -0.06 9.75
CA LEU A 22 -4.11 0.28 8.87
C LEU A 22 -4.29 1.79 8.70
N GLY A 23 -5.05 2.14 7.67
CA GLY A 23 -5.45 3.50 7.38
C GLY A 23 -4.44 4.28 6.54
N GLU A 24 -4.59 5.59 6.60
CA GLU A 24 -3.96 6.51 5.67
C GLU A 24 -2.77 7.23 6.31
N ARG A 25 -1.65 7.32 5.59
CA ARG A 25 -0.44 8.00 6.10
C ARG A 25 0.50 8.40 5.00
N ASN A 26 1.40 9.34 5.34
CA ASN A 26 2.54 9.67 4.51
C ASN A 26 3.60 8.56 4.60
N TRP A 27 4.15 8.18 3.45
CA TRP A 27 5.26 7.25 3.33
C TRP A 27 6.27 7.80 2.31
N TYR A 28 7.38 8.33 2.82
CA TYR A 28 8.32 9.14 2.04
C TYR A 28 7.61 10.32 1.36
N ASN A 29 7.72 10.42 0.03
CA ASN A 29 7.09 11.46 -0.79
C ASN A 29 5.74 11.02 -1.35
N TYR A 30 5.18 9.92 -0.83
CA TYR A 30 3.91 9.38 -1.27
C TYR A 30 2.91 9.40 -0.12
N PHE A 31 1.64 9.39 -0.49
CA PHE A 31 0.58 9.10 0.43
C PHE A 31 0.10 7.67 0.21
N ILE A 32 -0.07 6.91 1.29
CA ILE A 32 -0.51 5.52 1.20
C ILE A 32 -1.78 5.30 2.01
N CYS A 33 -2.63 4.40 1.50
CA CYS A 33 -3.77 3.87 2.21
C CYS A 33 -3.62 2.37 2.36
N VAL A 34 -3.58 1.89 3.59
CA VAL A 34 -3.51 0.47 3.91
C VAL A 34 -4.87 0.00 4.38
N THR A 35 -5.49 -0.88 3.61
CA THR A 35 -6.81 -1.44 3.89
C THR A 35 -6.67 -2.93 4.13
N GLU A 36 -7.19 -3.41 5.26
CA GLU A 36 -7.32 -4.84 5.51
C GLU A 36 -8.31 -5.44 4.52
N LEU A 37 -7.90 -6.52 3.86
CA LEU A 37 -8.78 -7.30 3.01
C LEU A 37 -9.50 -8.32 3.89
N VAL A 38 -10.70 -7.96 4.34
CA VAL A 38 -11.58 -8.84 5.11
C VAL A 38 -12.55 -9.55 4.18
N TRP A 39 -12.70 -10.86 4.34
CA TRP A 39 -13.45 -11.76 3.47
C TRP A 39 -14.88 -11.29 3.12
N SER A 40 -15.18 -11.29 1.82
CA SER A 40 -16.51 -11.65 1.30
C SER A 40 -16.32 -12.59 0.10
N ARG A 41 -16.57 -13.88 0.34
CA ARG A 41 -16.72 -14.99 -0.63
C ARG A 41 -15.54 -15.39 -1.54
N ASN A 42 -14.48 -14.60 -1.74
CA ASN A 42 -13.42 -14.88 -2.73
C ASN A 42 -11.95 -14.83 -2.20
N ASN A 43 -11.64 -15.55 -1.11
CA ASN A 43 -10.30 -15.97 -0.65
C ASN A 43 -9.12 -14.99 -0.83
N HIS A 44 -9.17 -13.81 -0.21
CA HIS A 44 -7.93 -13.05 0.05
C HIS A 44 -7.99 -12.46 1.45
N ASP A 45 -7.32 -13.14 2.39
CA ASP A 45 -6.89 -12.57 3.66
C ASP A 45 -5.59 -11.79 3.41
N GLY A 46 -5.45 -10.58 3.95
CA GLY A 46 -4.23 -9.80 3.79
C GLY A 46 -4.46 -8.30 3.78
N TYR A 47 -3.59 -7.55 3.10
CA TYR A 47 -3.63 -6.09 3.05
C TYR A 47 -3.54 -5.58 1.62
N LYS A 48 -4.32 -4.54 1.32
CA LYS A 48 -4.18 -3.72 0.12
C LYS A 48 -3.50 -2.42 0.49
N ILE A 49 -2.43 -2.09 -0.21
CA ILE A 49 -1.72 -0.81 -0.11
C ILE A 49 -1.94 -0.05 -1.41
N ASP A 50 -2.69 1.04 -1.34
CA ASP A 50 -2.82 2.01 -2.42
C ASP A 50 -1.82 3.15 -2.23
N VAL A 51 -1.14 3.55 -3.30
CA VAL A 51 -0.13 4.61 -3.29
C VAL A 51 -0.59 5.75 -4.18
N PHE A 52 -0.53 6.96 -3.64
CA PHE A 52 -0.92 8.22 -4.27
C PHE A 52 0.25 9.20 -4.24
N THR A 53 0.17 10.24 -5.07
CA THR A 53 1.13 11.36 -5.03
C THR A 53 1.05 12.13 -3.71
N ASP A 54 -0.16 12.37 -3.20
CA ASP A 54 -0.41 13.10 -1.97
C ASP A 54 -1.77 12.72 -1.32
N ASN A 55 -2.11 13.38 -0.21
CA ASN A 55 -3.35 13.15 0.54
C ASN A 55 -4.62 13.58 -0.20
N SER A 56 -4.53 14.31 -1.31
CA SER A 56 -5.70 14.61 -2.15
C SER A 56 -6.24 13.35 -2.84
N LYS A 57 -5.41 12.31 -2.98
CA LYS A 57 -5.72 11.04 -3.67
C LYS A 57 -6.20 11.22 -5.11
N ILE A 58 -5.90 12.37 -5.73
CA ILE A 58 -6.32 12.69 -7.11
C ILE A 58 -5.57 11.77 -8.08
N GLU A 59 -4.27 11.55 -7.85
CA GLU A 59 -3.43 10.72 -8.70
C GLU A 59 -3.06 9.41 -8.00
N HIS A 60 -3.66 8.33 -8.47
CA HIS A 60 -3.34 6.96 -8.05
C HIS A 60 -2.13 6.45 -8.84
N LEU A 61 -1.10 6.00 -8.14
CA LEU A 61 0.16 5.57 -8.75
C LEU A 61 0.30 4.04 -8.81
N ALA A 62 -0.14 3.33 -7.78
CA ALA A 62 -0.05 1.88 -7.71
C ALA A 62 -0.97 1.28 -6.64
N SER A 63 -1.33 0.00 -6.82
CA SER A 63 -1.97 -0.84 -5.79
C SER A 63 -1.17 -2.12 -5.61
N VAL A 64 -0.79 -2.45 -4.38
CA VAL A 64 -0.14 -3.71 -4.03
C VAL A 64 -1.05 -4.49 -3.10
N LYS A 65 -1.28 -5.77 -3.40
CA LYS A 65 -1.97 -6.71 -2.52
C LYS A 65 -0.94 -7.67 -1.94
N ILE A 66 -1.02 -7.91 -0.64
CA ILE A 66 -0.12 -8.77 0.12
C ILE A 66 -0.96 -9.75 0.92
#